data_AF-N9NA52-F1
#
_entry.id   AF-N9NA52-F1
#
_cell.length_a   1.000
_cell.length_b   1.000
_cell.length_c   1.000
_cell.angle_alpha   90.00
_cell.angle_beta   90.00
_cell.angle_gamma   90.00
#
_symmetry.space_group_name_H-M   'P 1'
#
loop_
_entity.id
_entity.type
_entity.pdbx_description
1 polymer ?
#
loop_
_entity_poly.entity_id
_entity_poly.type
_entity_poly.pdbx_seq_one_letter_code
_entity_poly.pdbx_strand_id
1 'polypeptide(L)' 'MNLKFRRQHVIKPYIVDFYCHEIGLVIELDGSQHGTHDAIEYDAERTKFLEALGLTVVRYWNHDVLV' A
#
# COMPACT_ATOMS: atom_id res chain seq x y z
N MET A 1 3.90 -21.02 -6.78
CA MET A 1 4.25 -19.75 -7.44
C MET A 1 5.33 -19.08 -6.60
N ASN A 2 6.42 -18.59 -7.20
CA ASN A 2 7.51 -17.93 -6.49
C ASN A 2 7.48 -16.42 -6.81
N LEU A 3 6.61 -15.69 -6.11
CA LEU A 3 6.38 -14.26 -6.36
C LEU A 3 7.47 -13.41 -5.70
N LYS A 4 8.03 -12.45 -6.45
CA LYS A 4 9.02 -11.51 -5.93
C LYS A 4 8.34 -10.26 -5.39
N PHE A 5 8.58 -9.99 -4.11
CA PHE A 5 8.19 -8.75 -3.46
C PHE A 5 9.39 -7.83 -3.27
N ARG A 6 9.21 -6.56 -3.65
CA ARG A 6 10.11 -5.46 -3.31
C ARG A 6 9.58 -4.78 -2.08
N ARG A 7 10.44 -4.47 -1.12
CA ARG A 7 10.09 -3.69 0.07
C ARG A 7 10.36 -2.21 -0.17
N GLN A 8 9.55 -1.33 0.44
CA GLN A 8 9.69 0.14 0.37
C GLN A 8 9.90 0.63 -1.07
N HIS A 9 9.02 0.20 -1.97
CA HIS A 9 9.16 0.47 -3.39
C HIS A 9 8.63 1.86 -3.74
N VAL A 10 9.41 2.64 -4.49
CA VAL A 10 9.01 3.98 -4.91
C VAL A 10 8.13 3.89 -6.15
N ILE A 11 6.87 4.29 -6.02
CA ILE A 11 5.92 4.52 -7.11
C ILE A 11 5.51 5.99 -7.02
N LYS A 12 6.30 6.85 -7.66
CA LYS A 12 6.18 8.31 -7.50
C LYS A 12 4.72 8.78 -7.69
N PRO A 13 4.17 9.59 -6.77
CA PRO A 13 4.86 10.29 -5.67
C PRO A 13 4.99 9.48 -4.37
N TYR A 14 4.54 8.23 -4.32
CA TYR A 14 4.45 7.43 -3.09
C TYR A 14 5.60 6.43 -2.92
N ILE A 15 5.80 6.02 -1.67
CA ILE A 15 6.58 4.83 -1.32
C ILE A 15 5.60 3.83 -0.75
N VAL A 16 5.58 2.61 -1.27
CA VAL A 16 4.70 1.52 -0.81
C VAL A 16 5.49 0.47 -0.04
N ASP A 17 4.90 -0.15 0.97
CA ASP A 17 5.63 -1.08 1.84
C ASP A 17 6.07 -2.34 1.11
N PHE A 18 5.18 -2.93 0.33
CA PHE A 18 5.49 -4.08 -0.52
C PHE A 18 4.89 -3.93 -1.91
N TYR A 19 5.65 -4.34 -2.92
CA TYR A 19 5.21 -4.34 -4.31
C TYR A 19 5.62 -5.63 -5.01
N CYS A 20 4.65 -6.28 -5.67
CA CYS A 20 4.88 -7.39 -6.57
C CYS A 20 4.53 -6.97 -8.00
N HIS A 21 5.56 -6.84 -8.83
CA HIS A 21 5.39 -6.45 -10.24
C HIS A 21 4.65 -7.51 -11.05
N GLU A 22 4.88 -8.80 -10.75
CA GLU A 22 4.35 -9.93 -11.53
C GLU A 22 2.81 -9.99 -11.54
N ILE A 23 2.17 -9.52 -10.48
CA ILE A 23 0.71 -9.53 -10.33
C ILE A 23 0.14 -8.12 -10.11
N GLY A 24 0.96 -7.08 -10.23
CA GLY A 24 0.52 -5.69 -10.00
C GLY A 24 -0.06 -5.47 -8.60
N LEU A 25 0.52 -6.08 -7.56
CA LEU A 25 0.01 -5.99 -6.19
C LEU A 25 0.86 -5.05 -5.33
N VAL A 26 0.17 -4.18 -4.60
CA VAL A 26 0.71 -3.33 -3.54
C VAL A 26 0.11 -3.78 -2.20
N ILE A 27 0.96 -3.99 -1.19
CA ILE A 27 0.52 -4.27 0.18
C ILE A 27 1.07 -3.18 1.08
N GLU A 28 0.20 -2.65 1.94
CA GLU A 28 0.52 -1.55 2.85
C GLU A 28 0.15 -1.90 4.28
N LEU A 29 0.94 -1.39 5.22
CA LEU A 29 0.78 -1.64 6.64
C LEU A 29 0.41 -0.35 7.35
N ASP A 30 -0.87 -0.23 7.71
CA ASP A 30 -1.37 0.96 8.39
C ASP A 30 -0.97 0.95 9.88
N GLY A 31 -0.48 2.09 10.36
CA GLY A 31 -0.18 2.35 11.77
C GLY A 31 -1.38 2.95 12.52
N SER A 32 -1.32 2.96 13.85
CA SER A 32 -2.39 3.48 14.73
C SER A 32 -2.67 5.00 14.61
N GLN A 33 -1.98 5.71 13.71
CA GLN A 33 -2.10 7.15 13.50
C GLN A 33 -3.00 7.56 12.31
N HIS A 34 -3.59 6.62 11.56
CA HIS A 34 -4.47 6.92 10.41
C HIS A 34 -5.90 7.40 10.78
N GLY A 35 -6.08 8.01 11.95
CA GLY A 35 -7.41 8.40 12.46
C GLY A 35 -7.85 9.84 12.18
N THR A 36 -7.01 10.68 11.56
CA THR A 36 -7.37 12.07 11.24
C THR A 36 -8.08 12.15 9.89
N HIS A 37 -9.00 13.11 9.72
CA HIS A 37 -9.73 13.29 8.46
C HIS A 37 -8.78 13.50 7.27
N ASP A 38 -7.74 14.32 7.46
CA ASP A 38 -6.71 14.59 6.45
C ASP A 38 -5.93 13.33 6.04
N ALA A 39 -5.68 12.41 6.98
CA ALA A 39 -5.01 11.14 6.68
C ALA A 39 -5.89 10.22 5.82
N ILE A 40 -7.20 10.18 6.11
CA ILE A 40 -8.17 9.38 5.36
C ILE A 40 -8.29 9.89 3.91
N GLU A 41 -8.39 11.21 3.72
CA GLU A 41 -8.45 11.79 2.37
C GLU A 41 -7.17 11.51 1.58
N TYR A 42 -6.01 11.72 2.21
CA TYR A 42 -4.71 11.42 1.60
C TYR A 42 -4.59 9.95 1.18
N ASP A 43 -5.02 9.02 2.02
CA ASP A 43 -5.00 7.59 1.72
C ASP A 43 -5.96 7.21 0.59
N ALA A 44 -7.11 7.85 0.49
CA ALA A 44 -8.05 7.66 -0.59
C ALA A 44 -7.48 8.16 -1.94
N GLU A 45 -6.85 9.34 -1.95
CA GLU A 45 -6.17 9.87 -3.15
C GLU A 45 -5.02 8.97 -3.60
N ARG A 46 -4.22 8.51 -2.64
CA ARG A 46 -3.12 7.58 -2.87
C ARG A 46 -3.59 6.26 -3.46
N THR A 47 -4.65 5.68 -2.91
CA THR A 47 -5.23 4.43 -3.42
C THR A 47 -5.74 4.60 -4.85
N LYS A 48 -6.52 5.65 -5.12
CA LYS A 48 -7.01 5.97 -6.46
C LYS A 48 -5.89 6.13 -7.48
N PHE A 49 -4.79 6.79 -7.10
CA PHE A 49 -3.63 6.96 -7.97
C PHE A 49 -2.99 5.61 -8.33
N LEU A 50 -2.77 4.74 -7.35
CA LEU A 50 -2.18 3.42 -7.58
C LEU A 50 -3.09 2.52 -8.41
N GLU A 51 -4.40 2.54 -8.15
CA GLU A 51 -5.39 1.80 -8.94
C GLU A 51 -5.48 2.29 -10.38
N ALA A 52 -5.35 3.61 -10.62
CA ALA A 52 -5.29 4.17 -11.96
C ALA A 52 -4.06 3.70 -12.76
N LEU A 53 -3.00 3.24 -12.09
CA LEU A 53 -1.84 2.58 -12.71
C LEU A 53 -2.09 1.08 -13.00
N GLY A 54 -3.29 0.58 -12.74
CA GLY A 54 -3.66 -0.84 -12.88
C GLY A 54 -3.16 -1.72 -11.74
N LEU A 55 -2.82 -1.13 -10.59
CA LEU A 55 -2.35 -1.85 -9.42
C LEU A 55 -3.51 -2.20 -8.50
N THR A 56 -3.45 -3.40 -7.91
CA THR A 56 -4.32 -3.78 -6.79
C THR A 56 -3.66 -3.33 -5.49
N VAL A 57 -4.37 -2.60 -4.65
CA VAL A 57 -3.88 -2.15 -3.33
C VAL A 57 -4.64 -2.88 -2.24
N VAL A 58 -3.92 -3.50 -1.30
CA VAL A 58 -4.50 -4.08 -0.08
C VAL A 58 -3.79 -3.49 1.14
N ARG A 59 -4.57 -3.16 2.16
CA ARG A 59 -4.07 -2.57 3.40
C ARG A 59 -4.40 -3.48 4.57
N TYR A 60 -3.43 -3.63 5.48
CA TYR A 60 -3.59 -4.38 6.72
C TYR A 60 -3.19 -3.51 7.89
N TRP A 61 -3.85 -3.68 9.03
CA TRP A 61 -3.39 -3.04 10.24
C TRP A 61 -2.12 -3.72 10.76
N ASN A 62 -1.15 -2.92 11.20
CA ASN A 62 0.09 -3.47 11.77
C ASN A 62 -0.17 -4.47 12.92
N HIS A 63 -1.25 -4.28 13.70
CA HIS A 63 -1.59 -5.17 14.80
C HIS A 63 -2.14 -6.54 14.33
N ASP A 64 -2.64 -6.65 13.09
CA ASP A 64 -3.13 -7.92 12.53
C ASP A 64 -1.97 -8.80 12.00
N VAL A 65 -0.78 -8.21 11.80
CA VAL A 65 0.39 -8.88 11.19
C VAL A 65 1.42 -9.32 12.23
N LEU A 66 1.46 -8.69 13.40
CA LEU A 66 2.33 -9.09 14.50
C LEU A 66 1.67 -10.22 15.31
N VAL A 67 2.16 -11.44 15.13
CA VAL A 67 1.85 -12.62 15.94
C VAL A 67 2.95 -12.87 16.95
#